data_AF-A0A2S5JEE7-F1
#
_entry.id   AF-A0A2S5JEE7-F1
#
_cell.length_a   1.000
_cell.length_b   1.000
_cell.length_c   1.000
_cell.angle_alpha   90.00
_cell.angle_beta   90.00
_cell.angle_gamma   90.00
#
_symmetry.space_group_name_H-M   'P 1'
#
loop_
_entity.id
_entity.type
_entity.pdbx_description
1 polymer ?
#
loop_
_entity_poly.entity_id
_entity_poly.type
_entity_poly.pdbx_seq_one_letter_code
_entity_poly.pdbx_strand_id
1 'polypeptide(L)'
;MRLGITQHPRAGEIFLGLAALYWGAVVALWPGSPGLGWAGLDYQQSRATGIAVILSSLVLAIGCRINGRWRWSPVVRLVGVGGLTGVALFLAWHALYAAASAWAVYSFVAAVSVVVWVNTAVDVAALVRGVWDAGRR
;
A
#
# COMPACT_ATOMS: atom_id res chain seq x y z
N MET A 1 9.59 16.23 -24.42
CA MET A 1 9.21 14.84 -24.80
C MET A 1 8.31 14.29 -23.70
N ARG A 2 6.99 14.25 -23.90
CA ARG A 2 6.07 13.57 -22.95
C ARG A 2 6.22 12.08 -23.20
N LEU A 3 6.98 11.38 -22.35
CA LEU A 3 6.96 9.92 -22.32
C LEU A 3 5.49 9.51 -22.13
N GLY A 4 4.93 8.84 -23.13
CA GLY A 4 3.55 8.38 -23.18
C GLY A 4 3.28 7.26 -22.17
N ILE A 5 3.43 7.56 -20.89
CA ILE A 5 2.88 6.73 -19.82
C ILE A 5 1.37 6.95 -19.92
N THR A 6 0.70 6.00 -20.55
CA THR A 6 -0.75 6.01 -20.73
C THR A 6 -1.44 6.32 -19.40
N GLN A 7 -2.22 7.40 -19.38
CA GLN A 7 -3.01 7.87 -18.23
C GLN A 7 -4.23 6.97 -17.97
N HIS A 8 -4.04 5.66 -17.96
CA HIS A 8 -5.14 4.76 -17.62
C HIS A 8 -5.49 4.92 -16.13
N PRO A 9 -6.78 5.03 -15.79
CA PRO A 9 -7.22 5.04 -14.41
C PRO A 9 -6.72 3.77 -13.73
N ARG A 10 -5.89 3.94 -12.69
CA ARG A 10 -5.27 2.85 -11.92
C ARG A 10 -6.30 2.27 -10.95
N ALA A 11 -7.35 1.65 -11.49
CA ALA A 11 -8.49 1.16 -10.72
C ALA A 11 -8.08 0.24 -9.57
N GLY A 12 -7.08 -0.64 -9.78
CA GLY A 12 -6.55 -1.52 -8.74
C GLY A 12 -5.88 -0.78 -7.57
N GLU A 13 -5.08 0.25 -7.84
CA GLU A 13 -4.42 1.07 -6.81
C GLU A 13 -5.45 1.89 -6.01
N ILE A 14 -6.46 2.45 -6.70
CA ILE A 14 -7.55 3.21 -6.08
C ILE A 14 -8.39 2.30 -5.19
N PHE A 15 -8.80 1.14 -5.70
CA PHE A 15 -9.58 0.16 -4.93
C PHE A 15 -8.82 -0.33 -3.70
N LEU A 16 -7.55 -0.71 -3.87
CA LEU A 16 -6.69 -1.14 -2.76
C LEU A 16 -6.56 -0.04 -1.71
N GLY A 17 -6.31 1.20 -2.14
CA GLY A 17 -6.19 2.35 -1.23
C GLY A 17 -7.48 2.64 -0.46
N LEU A 18 -8.66 2.55 -1.10
CA LEU A 18 -9.94 2.76 -0.43
C LEU A 18 -10.29 1.64 0.55
N ALA A 19 -10.09 0.38 0.15
CA ALA A 19 -10.31 -0.77 1.01
C ALA A 19 -9.39 -0.74 2.23
N ALA A 20 -8.11 -0.42 2.01
CA ALA A 20 -7.13 -0.26 3.08
C ALA A 20 -7.48 0.92 4.00
N LEU A 21 -7.89 2.08 3.46
CA LEU A 21 -8.29 3.23 4.26
C LEU A 21 -9.46 2.90 5.19
N TYR A 22 -10.49 2.23 4.65
CA TYR A 22 -11.63 1.77 5.44
C TYR A 22 -11.18 0.82 6.55
N TRP A 23 -10.40 -0.21 6.21
CA TRP A 23 -9.90 -1.19 7.18
C TRP A 23 -9.03 -0.53 8.27
N GLY A 24 -8.12 0.35 7.89
CA GLY A 24 -7.24 1.08 8.81
C GLY A 24 -8.02 2.00 9.74
N ALA A 25 -9.07 2.66 9.23
CA ALA A 25 -9.96 3.48 10.05
C ALA A 25 -10.75 2.63 11.06
N VAL A 26 -11.26 1.47 10.64
CA VAL A 26 -11.92 0.52 11.56
C VAL A 26 -10.95 0.12 12.68
N VAL A 27 -9.73 -0.30 12.34
CA VAL A 27 -8.75 -0.73 13.35
C VAL A 27 -8.27 0.41 14.27
N ALA A 28 -8.11 1.63 13.74
CA ALA A 28 -7.59 2.77 14.50
C ALA A 28 -8.63 3.47 15.39
N LEU A 29 -9.91 3.45 14.99
CA LEU A 29 -10.97 4.24 15.61
C LEU A 29 -11.96 3.40 16.43
N TRP A 30 -11.88 2.06 16.38
CA TRP A 30 -12.81 1.22 17.13
C TRP A 30 -12.64 1.38 18.64
N PRO A 31 -13.68 1.78 19.38
CA PRO A 31 -13.58 1.98 20.82
C PRO A 31 -13.56 0.64 21.57
N GLY A 32 -12.69 0.52 22.58
CA GLY A 32 -12.83 -0.47 23.65
C GLY A 32 -12.41 -1.91 23.36
N SER A 33 -11.80 -2.21 22.20
CA SER A 33 -11.23 -3.53 21.93
C SER A 33 -9.95 -3.39 21.10
N PRO A 34 -8.86 -4.13 21.40
CA PRO A 34 -7.74 -4.22 20.48
C PRO A 34 -8.25 -4.93 19.22
N GLY A 35 -8.53 -4.16 18.15
CA GLY A 35 -9.04 -4.69 16.89
C GLY A 35 -8.14 -5.78 16.26
N LEU A 36 -6.90 -5.90 16.75
CA LEU A 36 -5.93 -6.92 16.37
C LEU A 36 -5.50 -7.78 17.57
N GLY A 37 -6.36 -7.99 18.57
CA GLY A 37 -6.06 -8.83 19.74
C GLY A 37 -5.74 -10.29 19.36
N TRP A 38 -6.31 -10.78 18.26
CA TRP A 38 -5.96 -12.10 17.69
C TRP A 38 -4.49 -12.15 17.22
N ALA A 39 -3.87 -11.02 16.90
CA ALA A 39 -2.46 -10.94 16.51
C ALA A 39 -1.52 -10.79 17.72
N GLY A 40 -2.07 -10.82 18.94
CA GLY A 40 -1.32 -10.57 20.18
C GLY A 40 -0.92 -9.11 20.39
N LEU A 41 -1.53 -8.18 19.64
CA LEU A 41 -1.23 -6.75 19.73
C LEU A 41 -2.08 -6.08 20.81
N ASP A 42 -1.46 -5.22 21.60
CA ASP A 42 -2.19 -4.38 22.53
C ASP A 42 -3.01 -3.29 21.79
N TYR A 43 -3.80 -2.52 22.54
CA TYR A 43 -4.64 -1.47 21.96
C TYR A 43 -3.84 -0.37 21.26
N GLN A 44 -2.69 0.04 21.81
CA GLN A 44 -1.88 1.12 21.23
C GLN A 44 -1.18 0.64 19.95
N GLN A 45 -0.67 -0.59 19.94
CA GLN A 45 -0.08 -1.23 18.77
C GLN A 45 -1.12 -1.46 17.66
N SER A 46 -2.32 -1.92 18.04
CA SER A 46 -3.44 -2.07 17.10
C SER A 46 -3.78 -0.72 16.45
N ARG A 47 -3.92 0.32 17.28
CA ARG A 47 -4.22 1.67 16.81
C ARG A 47 -3.12 2.23 15.90
N ALA A 48 -1.85 2.06 16.28
CA ALA A 48 -0.71 2.48 15.48
C ALA A 48 -0.68 1.77 14.11
N THR A 49 -1.01 0.48 14.08
CA THR A 49 -1.12 -0.30 12.83
C THR A 49 -2.22 0.25 11.93
N GLY A 50 -3.40 0.55 12.50
CA GLY A 50 -4.49 1.18 11.75
C GLY A 50 -4.10 2.56 11.18
N ILE A 51 -3.42 3.40 11.99
CA ILE A 51 -2.90 4.70 11.54
C ILE A 51 -1.88 4.54 10.41
N ALA A 52 -0.97 3.57 10.51
CA ALA A 52 0.01 3.30 9.46
C ALA A 52 -0.67 2.92 8.13
N VAL A 53 -1.75 2.14 8.17
CA VAL A 53 -2.56 1.83 6.99
C VAL A 53 -3.25 3.07 6.43
N ILE A 54 -3.83 3.92 7.28
CA ILE A 54 -4.46 5.18 6.86
C ILE A 54 -3.43 6.06 6.13
N LEU A 55 -2.27 6.29 6.73
CA LEU A 55 -1.21 7.11 6.14
C LEU A 55 -0.72 6.52 4.81
N SER A 56 -0.48 5.21 4.74
CA SER A 56 -0.07 4.52 3.50
C SER A 56 -1.13 4.66 2.41
N SER A 57 -2.41 4.56 2.77
CA SER A 57 -3.54 4.73 1.85
C SER A 57 -3.65 6.16 1.33
N LEU A 58 -3.44 7.16 2.18
CA LEU A 58 -3.40 8.57 1.78
C LEU A 58 -2.24 8.86 0.83
N VAL A 59 -1.04 8.33 1.14
CA VAL A 59 0.13 8.45 0.25
C VAL A 59 -0.16 7.82 -1.12
N LEU A 60 -0.75 6.63 -1.15
CA LEU A 60 -1.16 5.97 -2.38
C LEU A 60 -2.19 6.81 -3.17
N ALA A 61 -3.21 7.33 -2.49
CA ALA A 61 -4.23 8.18 -3.10
C ALA A 61 -3.66 9.48 -3.67
N ILE A 62 -2.72 10.13 -2.97
CA ILE A 62 -2.00 11.31 -3.46
C ILE A 62 -1.23 10.97 -4.74
N GLY A 63 -0.49 9.85 -4.73
CA GLY A 63 0.23 9.38 -5.91
C GLY A 63 -0.71 9.11 -7.10
N CYS A 64 -1.86 8.48 -6.86
CA CYS A 64 -2.89 8.20 -7.88
C CYS A 64 -3.56 9.47 -8.41
N ARG A 65 -3.77 10.49 -7.56
CA ARG A 65 -4.36 11.77 -7.97
C ARG A 65 -3.42 12.56 -8.89
N ILE A 66 -2.12 12.52 -8.60
CA ILE A 66 -1.11 13.25 -9.37
C ILE A 66 -0.82 12.55 -10.72
N ASN A 67 -0.83 11.21 -10.73
CA ASN A 67 -0.66 10.29 -11.88
C ASN A 67 -0.27 10.96 -13.22
N GLY A 68 1.05 11.15 -13.41
CA GLY A 68 1.63 11.66 -14.65
C GLY A 68 1.76 13.19 -14.76
N ARG A 69 1.14 13.97 -13.86
CA ARG A 69 1.38 15.44 -13.77
C ARG A 69 2.71 15.78 -13.12
N TRP A 70 3.17 14.94 -12.19
CA TRP A 70 4.48 15.03 -11.56
C TRP A 70 5.29 13.78 -11.86
N ARG A 71 6.55 13.97 -12.28
CA ARG A 71 7.46 12.89 -12.69
C ARG A 71 7.67 11.84 -11.59
N TRP A 72 7.65 12.24 -10.32
CA TRP A 72 7.84 11.35 -9.18
C TRP A 72 6.55 10.71 -8.64
N SER A 73 5.41 10.93 -9.29
CA SER A 73 4.15 10.27 -8.90
C SER A 73 4.23 8.74 -8.82
N PRO A 74 4.98 8.01 -9.68
CA PRO A 74 5.16 6.56 -9.52
C PRO A 74 5.87 6.17 -8.22
N VAL A 75 6.85 6.97 -7.77
CA VAL A 75 7.59 6.70 -6.54
C VAL A 75 6.69 6.87 -5.31
N VAL A 76 5.87 7.93 -5.28
CA VAL A 76 4.90 8.11 -4.18
C VAL A 76 3.91 6.97 -4.10
N ARG A 77 3.41 6.48 -5.25
CA ARG A 77 2.53 5.30 -5.30
C ARG A 77 3.25 4.06 -4.77
N LEU A 78 4.50 3.85 -5.17
CA LEU A 78 5.30 2.71 -4.71
C LEU A 78 5.47 2.72 -3.19
N VAL A 79 5.69 3.89 -2.59
CA VAL A 79 5.78 4.05 -1.13
C VAL A 79 4.45 3.71 -0.47
N GLY A 80 3.33 4.22 -0.99
CA GLY A 80 2.00 3.93 -0.46
C GLY A 80 1.66 2.44 -0.49
N VAL A 81 1.81 1.78 -1.65
CA VAL A 81 1.59 0.33 -1.78
C VAL A 81 2.58 -0.48 -0.95
N GLY A 82 3.84 -0.02 -0.85
CA GLY A 82 4.87 -0.66 -0.03
C GLY A 82 4.49 -0.67 1.45
N GLY A 83 3.97 0.43 1.98
CA GLY A 83 3.45 0.50 3.35
C GLY A 83 2.30 -0.48 3.59
N LEU A 84 1.34 -0.54 2.67
CA LEU A 84 0.22 -1.50 2.74
C LEU A 84 0.70 -2.95 2.71
N THR A 85 1.65 -3.25 1.82
CA THR A 85 2.25 -4.58 1.70
C THR A 85 3.00 -4.97 2.98
N GLY A 86 3.77 -4.04 3.56
CA GLY A 86 4.48 -4.25 4.81
C GLY A 86 3.54 -4.56 5.97
N VAL A 87 2.45 -3.82 6.11
CA VAL A 87 1.43 -4.12 7.14
C VAL A 87 0.77 -5.48 6.90
N ALA A 88 0.42 -5.82 5.66
CA ALA A 88 -0.19 -7.10 5.35
C ALA A 88 0.75 -8.28 5.69
N LEU A 89 2.05 -8.17 5.36
CA LEU A 89 3.06 -9.16 5.71
C LEU A 89 3.27 -9.27 7.22
N PHE A 90 3.30 -8.14 7.92
CA PHE A 90 3.38 -8.11 9.38
C PHE A 90 2.20 -8.86 10.02
N LEU A 91 0.97 -8.60 9.57
CA LEU A 91 -0.21 -9.27 10.09
C LEU A 91 -0.26 -10.76 9.71
N ALA A 92 0.18 -11.11 8.50
CA ALA A 92 0.31 -12.51 8.09
C ALA A 92 1.31 -13.26 8.98
N TRP A 93 2.45 -12.64 9.29
CA TRP A 93 3.44 -13.22 10.21
C TRP A 93 2.86 -13.48 11.59
N HIS A 94 2.15 -12.51 12.16
CA HIS A 94 1.48 -12.68 13.46
C HIS A 94 0.37 -13.73 13.42
N ALA A 95 -0.29 -13.90 12.27
CA ALA A 95 -1.37 -14.87 12.12
C ALA A 95 -0.91 -16.33 12.09
N LEU A 96 0.36 -16.61 11.73
CA LEU A 96 0.92 -17.97 11.65
C LEU A 96 0.72 -18.78 12.94
N TYR A 97 0.77 -18.09 14.08
CA TYR A 97 0.75 -18.71 15.40
C TYR A 97 -0.59 -18.51 16.14
N ALA A 98 -1.57 -17.86 15.50
CA ALA A 98 -2.82 -17.46 16.15
C ALA A 98 -4.06 -18.06 15.49
N ALA A 99 -4.22 -17.90 14.17
CA ALA A 99 -5.43 -18.35 13.47
C ALA A 99 -5.15 -18.58 11.99
N ALA A 100 -5.37 -19.82 11.53
CA ALA A 100 -5.17 -20.20 10.13
C ALA A 100 -6.02 -19.37 9.14
N SER A 101 -7.25 -19.00 9.54
CA SER A 101 -8.14 -18.14 8.74
C SER A 101 -7.59 -16.72 8.59
N ALA A 102 -7.07 -16.13 9.67
CA ALA A 102 -6.42 -14.82 9.61
C ALA A 102 -5.17 -14.88 8.72
N TRP A 103 -4.37 -15.94 8.86
CA TRP A 103 -3.16 -16.11 8.05
C TRP A 103 -3.49 -16.15 6.55
N ALA A 104 -4.50 -16.92 6.17
CA ALA A 104 -4.95 -16.99 4.78
C ALA A 104 -5.40 -15.62 4.24
N VAL A 105 -6.19 -14.86 5.02
CA VAL A 105 -6.67 -13.54 4.64
C VAL A 105 -5.51 -12.56 4.43
N TYR A 106 -4.60 -12.42 5.40
CA TYR A 106 -3.52 -11.44 5.31
C TYR A 106 -2.45 -11.84 4.29
N SER A 107 -2.22 -13.14 4.08
CA SER A 107 -1.35 -13.64 3.00
C SER A 107 -1.93 -13.35 1.62
N PHE A 108 -3.25 -13.50 1.46
CA PHE A 108 -3.94 -13.13 0.23
C PHE A 108 -3.86 -11.62 -0.04
N VAL A 109 -4.11 -10.79 0.98
CA VAL A 109 -3.98 -9.33 0.88
C VAL A 109 -2.55 -8.92 0.54
N ALA A 110 -1.55 -9.55 1.15
CA ALA A 110 -0.14 -9.33 0.82
C ALA A 110 0.14 -9.69 -0.65
N ALA A 111 -0.34 -10.84 -1.13
CA ALA A 111 -0.15 -11.26 -2.53
C ALA A 111 -0.78 -10.27 -3.53
N VAL A 112 -2.02 -9.84 -3.29
CA VAL A 112 -2.68 -8.82 -4.13
C VAL A 112 -1.91 -7.50 -4.10
N SER A 113 -1.44 -7.08 -2.92
CA SER A 113 -0.66 -5.85 -2.77
C SER A 113 0.68 -5.93 -3.50
N VAL A 114 1.35 -7.09 -3.47
CA VAL A 114 2.60 -7.35 -4.22
C VAL A 114 2.37 -7.25 -5.73
N VAL A 115 1.26 -7.77 -6.27
CA VAL A 115 0.95 -7.63 -7.70
C VAL A 115 0.85 -6.14 -8.09
N VAL A 116 0.13 -5.34 -7.29
CA VAL A 116 0.04 -3.89 -7.51
C VAL A 116 1.40 -3.21 -7.34
N TRP A 117 2.20 -3.66 -6.36
CA TRP A 117 3.53 -3.13 -6.09
C TRP A 117 4.50 -3.37 -7.25
N VAL A 118 4.53 -4.59 -7.81
CA VAL A 118 5.35 -4.94 -8.98
C VAL A 118 4.97 -4.09 -10.19
N ASN A 119 3.67 -3.94 -10.46
CA ASN A 119 3.21 -3.06 -11.55
C ASN A 119 3.67 -1.61 -11.35
N THR A 120 3.64 -1.12 -10.11
CA THR A 120 4.11 0.23 -9.78
C THR A 120 5.65 0.34 -9.87
N ALA A 121 6.38 -0.71 -9.52
CA ALA A 121 7.84 -0.76 -9.60
C ALA A 121 8.33 -0.71 -11.06
N VAL A 122 7.60 -1.34 -11.99
CA VAL A 122 7.89 -1.24 -13.44
C VAL A 122 7.79 0.21 -13.92
N ASP A 123 6.80 0.98 -13.46
CA ASP A 123 6.69 2.40 -13.79
C ASP A 123 7.88 3.21 -13.27
N VAL A 124 8.31 2.93 -12.03
CA VAL A 124 9.47 3.58 -11.42
C VAL A 124 10.75 3.25 -12.19
N ALA A 125 10.93 1.99 -12.60
CA ALA A 125 12.07 1.57 -13.41
C ALA A 125 12.08 2.25 -14.80
N ALA A 126 10.91 2.48 -15.40
CA ALA A 126 10.80 3.25 -16.65
C ALA A 126 11.16 4.73 -16.44
N LEU A 127 10.72 5.33 -15.33
CA LEU A 127 11.09 6.69 -14.95
C LEU A 127 12.61 6.84 -14.77
N VAL A 128 13.23 5.93 -14.00
CA VAL A 128 14.67 5.96 -13.71
C VAL A 128 15.50 5.84 -14.99
N ARG A 129 15.12 4.90 -15.88
CA ARG A 129 15.75 4.77 -17.20
C ARG A 129 15.65 6.07 -18.02
N GLY A 130 14.47 6.67 -18.08
CA GLY A 130 14.29 7.94 -18.79
C GLY A 130 15.06 9.13 -18.20
N VAL A 131 15.29 9.17 -16.89
CA VAL A 131 16.15 10.17 -16.24
C VAL A 131 17.62 9.94 -16.60
N TRP A 132 18.06 8.68 -16.55
CA TRP A 132 19.44 8.30 -16.86
C TRP A 132 19.83 8.63 -18.31
N ASP A 133 18.97 8.32 -19.27
CA ASP A 133 19.23 8.59 -20.69
C ASP A 133 19.26 10.09 -21.01
N ALA A 134 18.50 10.91 -20.26
CA ALA A 134 18.49 12.36 -20.42
C ALA A 134 19.76 13.03 -19.90
N GLY A 135 20.45 12.43 -18.91
CA GLY A 135 21.71 12.95 -18.37
C GLY A 135 22.94 12.63 -19.23
N ARG A 136 22.80 11.76 -20.24
CA ARG A 136 23.88 11.38 -21.18
C ARG A 136 23.91 12.20 -22.47
N ARG A 137 22.93 13.10 -22.67
CA ARG A 137 22.85 14.01 -23.82
C ARG A 137 23.26 15.41 -23.41
#